data_AF-A0A3N5GTE9-F1
#
_entry.id   AF-A0A3N5GTE9-F1
#
_cell.length_a   1.000
_cell.length_b   1.000
_cell.length_c   1.000
_cell.angle_alpha   90.00
_cell.angle_beta   90.00
_cell.angle_gamma   90.00
#
_symmetry.space_group_name_H-M   'P 1'
#
loop_
_entity.id
_entity.type
_entity.pdbx_description
1 polymer ?
#
loop_
_entity_poly.entity_id
_entity_poly.type
_entity_poly.pdbx_seq_one_letter_code
_entity_poly.pdbx_strand_id
1 'polypeptide(L)'
;MEISFDKLLIPIASSLVGLIPVLINLSVGWMEKKSQTVRLNNILQQSNQRVTFLTSWFGLQKEVTKTDDLPGIKNLVADELKEVYETFMDAVLDPDKETKRRKEMLTQYRKTNAFRRFFLLYSPYNPSGWFYHTLFYMCVLPLLVAIGYIVYHYVQTKAWLIEVPQEYLFIALGAIIFSIIFRWLGRGAAKELEERARKFDQKTLPLRGMSNA
;
A
#
# COMPACT_ATOMS: atom_id res chain seq x y z
N MET A 1 42.87 -7.02 28.34
CA MET A 1 42.45 -7.88 27.22
C MET A 1 41.35 -7.11 26.50
N GLU A 2 41.73 -6.29 25.52
CA GLU A 2 40.78 -5.46 24.77
C GLU A 2 40.14 -6.32 23.67
N ILE A 3 38.83 -6.54 23.80
CA ILE A 3 38.05 -7.19 22.75
C ILE A 3 37.81 -6.12 21.69
N SER A 4 38.53 -6.21 20.56
CA SER A 4 38.35 -5.31 19.42
C SER A 4 36.90 -5.41 18.93
N PHE A 5 36.25 -4.25 18.89
CA PHE A 5 34.86 -4.06 18.49
C PHE A 5 34.60 -4.56 17.05
N ASP A 6 35.64 -4.54 16.21
CA ASP A 6 35.60 -4.96 14.81
C ASP A 6 35.37 -6.47 14.66
N LYS A 7 35.84 -7.28 15.61
CA LYS A 7 35.62 -8.73 15.62
C LYS A 7 34.19 -9.12 15.99
N LEU A 8 33.44 -8.23 16.65
CA LEU A 8 32.03 -8.43 16.98
C LEU A 8 31.09 -7.92 15.88
N LEU A 9 31.47 -6.85 15.16
CA LEU A 9 30.64 -6.24 14.12
C LEU A 9 30.44 -7.13 12.89
N ILE A 10 31.49 -7.80 12.41
CA ILE A 10 31.44 -8.66 11.22
C ILE A 10 30.44 -9.83 11.36
N PRO A 11 30.46 -10.64 12.45
CA PRO A 11 29.50 -11.73 12.62
C PRO A 11 28.07 -11.24 12.87
N ILE A 12 27.90 -10.08 13.52
CA ILE A 12 26.56 -9.49 13.71
C ILE A 12 26.00 -9.00 12.37
N ALA A 13 26.81 -8.31 11.56
CA ALA A 13 26.43 -7.85 10.23
C ALA A 13 26.10 -9.02 9.29
N SER A 14 26.87 -10.12 9.32
CA SER A 14 26.59 -11.30 8.50
C SER A 14 25.32 -12.03 8.94
N SER A 15 25.04 -12.09 10.24
CA SER A 15 23.78 -12.66 10.76
C SER A 15 22.55 -11.85 10.36
N LEU A 16 22.67 -10.52 10.32
CA LEU A 16 21.60 -9.62 9.89
C LEU A 16 21.29 -9.76 8.39
N VAL A 17 22.32 -9.92 7.55
CA VAL A 17 22.13 -10.12 6.10
C VAL A 17 21.40 -11.44 5.82
N GLY A 18 21.66 -12.49 6.60
CA GLY A 18 20.96 -13.78 6.50
C GLY A 18 19.47 -13.73 6.90
N LEU A 19 19.06 -12.74 7.69
CA LEU A 19 17.66 -12.57 8.14
C LEU A 19 16.80 -11.76 7.16
N ILE A 20 17.41 -11.00 6.24
CA ILE A 20 16.69 -10.18 5.26
C ILE A 20 15.69 -11.01 4.41
N PRO A 21 16.04 -12.18 3.87
CA PRO A 21 15.11 -12.99 3.07
C PRO A 21 13.90 -13.48 3.88
N VAL A 22 14.11 -13.80 5.16
CA VAL A 22 13.05 -14.27 6.07
C VAL A 22 12.08 -13.14 6.39
N LEU A 23 12.58 -11.95 6.65
CA LEU A 23 11.76 -10.76 6.89
C LEU A 23 10.97 -10.35 5.64
N ILE A 24 11.57 -10.44 4.46
CA ILE A 24 10.88 -10.19 3.18
C ILE A 24 9.73 -11.20 3.00
N ASN A 25 10.00 -12.50 3.16
CA ASN A 25 8.96 -13.54 3.00
C ASN A 25 7.83 -13.40 4.02
N LEU A 26 8.14 -13.08 5.28
CA LEU A 26 7.13 -12.83 6.32
C LEU A 26 6.29 -11.58 6.01
N SER A 27 6.93 -10.51 5.54
CA SER A 27 6.24 -9.25 5.21
C SER A 27 5.31 -9.44 4.01
N VAL A 28 5.77 -10.13 2.97
CA VAL A 28 4.96 -10.46 1.79
C VAL A 28 3.78 -11.35 2.15
N GLY A 29 4.02 -12.44 2.90
CA GLY A 29 2.96 -13.34 3.35
C GLY A 29 1.93 -12.68 4.26
N TRP A 30 2.36 -11.76 5.13
CA TRP A 30 1.45 -11.00 5.99
C TRP A 30 0.61 -9.99 5.20
N MET A 31 1.20 -9.30 4.22
CA MET A 31 0.47 -8.36 3.36
C MET A 31 -0.56 -9.05 2.48
N GLU A 32 -0.23 -10.21 1.93
CA GLU A 32 -1.13 -10.98 1.07
C GLU A 32 -2.32 -11.53 1.87
N LYS A 33 -2.06 -12.03 3.10
CA LYS A 33 -3.11 -12.39 4.05
C LYS A 33 -4.01 -11.21 4.40
N LYS A 34 -3.44 -10.05 4.75
CA LYS A 34 -4.22 -8.87 5.15
C LYS A 34 -5.19 -8.42 4.04
N SER A 35 -4.71 -8.38 2.80
CA SER A 35 -5.52 -8.05 1.61
C SER A 35 -6.71 -9.00 1.42
N GLN A 36 -6.48 -10.31 1.54
CA GLN A 36 -7.53 -11.31 1.41
C GLN A 36 -8.53 -11.26 2.57
N THR A 37 -8.06 -11.10 3.82
CA THR A 37 -8.97 -10.95 4.97
C THR A 37 -9.83 -9.70 4.89
N VAL A 38 -9.32 -8.58 4.37
CA VAL A 38 -10.13 -7.35 4.21
C VAL A 38 -11.21 -7.56 3.16
N ARG A 39 -10.89 -8.21 2.03
CA ARG A 39 -11.90 -8.59 1.03
C ARG A 39 -12.93 -9.56 1.58
N LEU A 40 -12.48 -10.58 2.30
CA LEU A 40 -13.36 -11.59 2.90
C LEU A 40 -14.28 -10.95 3.95
N ASN A 41 -13.74 -10.08 4.81
CA ASN A 41 -14.52 -9.35 5.81
C ASN A 41 -15.55 -8.43 5.16
N ASN A 42 -15.21 -7.72 4.08
CA ASN A 42 -16.20 -6.91 3.35
C ASN A 42 -17.34 -7.77 2.76
N ILE A 43 -17.03 -8.93 2.19
CA ILE A 43 -18.04 -9.86 1.65
C ILE A 43 -18.90 -10.44 2.77
N LEU A 44 -18.27 -10.83 3.89
CA LEU A 44 -18.97 -11.34 5.08
C LEU A 44 -19.87 -10.28 5.70
N GLN A 45 -19.38 -9.05 5.83
CA GLN A 45 -20.16 -7.93 6.35
C GLN A 45 -21.38 -7.64 5.44
N GLN A 46 -21.19 -7.63 4.11
CA GLN A 46 -22.28 -7.42 3.17
C GLN A 46 -23.31 -8.57 3.21
N SER A 47 -22.84 -9.82 3.34
CA SER A 47 -23.72 -10.99 3.46
C SER A 47 -24.46 -10.98 4.79
N ASN A 48 -23.81 -10.58 5.89
CA ASN A 48 -24.42 -10.46 7.21
C ASN A 48 -25.49 -9.34 7.24
N GLN A 49 -25.23 -8.21 6.58
CA GLN A 49 -26.23 -7.15 6.40
C GLN A 49 -27.46 -7.67 5.64
N ARG A 50 -27.28 -8.44 4.56
CA ARG A 50 -28.39 -9.04 3.82
C ARG A 50 -29.19 -10.04 4.65
N VAL A 51 -28.52 -10.91 5.41
CA VAL A 51 -29.20 -11.86 6.30
C VAL A 51 -29.98 -11.10 7.38
N THR A 52 -29.38 -10.08 8.00
CA THR A 52 -30.04 -9.26 9.02
C THR A 52 -31.28 -8.60 8.46
N PHE A 53 -31.17 -7.96 7.28
CA PHE A 53 -32.31 -7.37 6.58
C PHE A 53 -33.43 -8.38 6.33
N LEU A 54 -33.11 -9.55 5.74
CA LEU A 54 -34.10 -10.59 5.46
C LEU A 54 -34.77 -11.10 6.74
N THR A 55 -34.01 -11.24 7.83
CA THR A 55 -34.54 -11.74 9.11
C THR A 55 -35.49 -10.71 9.74
N SER A 56 -35.13 -9.43 9.72
CA SER A 56 -35.99 -8.33 10.17
C SER A 56 -37.26 -8.25 9.31
N TRP A 57 -37.13 -8.35 7.99
CA TRP A 57 -38.25 -8.39 7.06
C TRP A 57 -39.23 -9.53 7.36
N PHE A 58 -38.72 -10.75 7.54
CA PHE A 58 -39.54 -11.91 7.90
C PHE A 58 -40.20 -11.78 9.28
N GLY A 59 -39.54 -11.12 10.24
CA GLY A 59 -40.11 -10.83 11.56
C GLY A 59 -41.29 -9.86 11.47
N LEU A 60 -41.10 -8.74 10.77
CA LEU A 60 -42.15 -7.74 10.51
C LEU A 60 -43.35 -8.36 9.78
N GLN A 61 -43.12 -9.22 8.79
CA GLN A 61 -44.20 -9.90 8.08
C GLN A 61 -45.07 -10.78 9.00
N LYS A 62 -44.50 -11.36 10.05
CA LYS A 62 -45.24 -12.18 11.02
C LYS A 62 -46.03 -11.33 12.03
N GLU A 63 -45.49 -10.18 12.44
CA GLU A 63 -46.14 -9.28 13.41
C GLU A 63 -47.24 -8.41 12.80
N VAL A 64 -47.21 -8.16 11.48
CA VAL A 64 -48.28 -7.49 10.74
C VAL A 64 -49.49 -8.44 10.53
N THR A 65 -50.05 -8.93 11.63
CA THR A 65 -51.36 -9.59 11.68
C THR A 65 -52.45 -8.64 12.18
N LYS A 66 -52.10 -7.46 12.71
CA LYS A 66 -53.02 -6.39 13.10
C LYS A 66 -52.91 -5.21 12.13
N THR A 67 -54.04 -4.81 11.56
CA THR A 67 -54.15 -3.85 10.45
C THR A 67 -53.79 -2.40 10.82
N ASP A 68 -53.75 -2.06 12.10
CA ASP A 68 -53.63 -0.67 12.56
C ASP A 68 -52.18 -0.13 12.58
N ASP A 69 -51.16 -1.01 12.71
CA ASP A 69 -49.74 -0.61 12.76
C ASP A 69 -49.02 -0.63 11.39
N LEU A 70 -49.76 -1.03 10.35
CA LEU A 70 -49.29 -1.18 8.97
C LEU A 70 -48.64 0.08 8.35
N PRO A 71 -49.09 1.32 8.65
CA PRO A 71 -48.52 2.53 8.02
C PRO A 71 -47.08 2.82 8.47
N GLY A 72 -46.76 2.61 9.76
CA GLY A 72 -45.46 2.92 10.33
C GLY A 72 -44.35 1.99 9.82
N ILE A 73 -44.65 0.68 9.78
CA ILE A 73 -43.72 -0.34 9.28
C ILE A 73 -43.48 -0.16 7.78
N LYS A 74 -44.52 0.20 7.02
CA LYS A 74 -44.39 0.46 5.57
C LYS A 74 -43.43 1.61 5.28
N ASN A 75 -43.47 2.68 6.06
CA ASN A 75 -42.57 3.82 5.88
C ASN A 75 -41.12 3.47 6.23
N LEU A 76 -40.91 2.75 7.34
CA LEU A 76 -39.56 2.35 7.78
C LEU A 76 -38.89 1.41 6.75
N VAL A 77 -39.64 0.43 6.24
CA VAL A 77 -39.17 -0.44 5.16
C VAL A 77 -38.90 0.39 3.90
N ALA A 78 -39.78 1.31 3.52
CA ALA A 78 -39.62 2.10 2.31
C ALA A 78 -38.34 2.95 2.36
N ASP A 79 -38.02 3.54 3.51
CA ASP A 79 -36.80 4.33 3.70
C ASP A 79 -35.54 3.45 3.64
N GLU A 80 -35.55 2.29 4.29
CA GLU A 80 -34.39 1.37 4.28
C GLU A 80 -34.19 0.72 2.89
N LEU A 81 -35.28 0.39 2.20
CA LEU A 81 -35.22 -0.08 0.81
C LEU A 81 -34.68 1.00 -0.13
N LYS A 82 -35.05 2.26 0.12
CA LYS A 82 -34.57 3.40 -0.65
C LYS A 82 -33.06 3.62 -0.44
N GLU A 83 -32.57 3.55 0.79
CA GLU A 83 -31.13 3.68 1.08
C GLU A 83 -30.31 2.53 0.45
N VAL A 84 -30.81 1.29 0.54
CA VAL A 84 -30.18 0.13 -0.11
C VAL A 84 -30.22 0.26 -1.62
N TYR A 85 -31.34 0.72 -2.19
CA TYR A 85 -31.48 0.96 -3.62
C TYR A 85 -30.56 2.08 -4.09
N GLU A 86 -30.45 3.18 -3.37
CA GLU A 86 -29.53 4.28 -3.68
C GLU A 86 -28.08 3.81 -3.61
N THR A 87 -27.69 3.08 -2.57
CA THR A 87 -26.32 2.53 -2.44
C THR A 87 -26.00 1.53 -3.55
N PHE A 88 -26.96 0.65 -3.88
CA PHE A 88 -26.83 -0.29 -4.98
C PHE A 88 -26.76 0.44 -6.33
N MET A 89 -27.61 1.44 -6.53
CA MET A 89 -27.60 2.20 -7.77
C MET A 89 -26.35 3.06 -7.92
N ASP A 90 -25.79 3.60 -6.84
CA ASP A 90 -24.51 4.30 -6.88
C ASP A 90 -23.37 3.33 -7.29
N ALA A 91 -23.42 2.08 -6.80
CA ALA A 91 -22.48 1.04 -7.18
C ALA A 91 -22.67 0.51 -8.62
N VAL A 92 -23.91 0.51 -9.13
CA VAL A 92 -24.27 -0.02 -10.47
C VAL A 92 -24.20 1.05 -11.56
N LEU A 93 -24.53 2.31 -11.27
CA LEU A 93 -24.46 3.42 -12.23
C LEU A 93 -23.05 3.93 -12.41
N ASP A 94 -22.23 3.93 -11.36
CA ASP A 94 -20.83 4.35 -11.43
C ASP A 94 -19.92 3.23 -10.90
N PRO A 95 -19.92 2.04 -11.53
CA PRO A 95 -18.97 0.96 -11.21
C PRO A 95 -17.53 1.43 -11.42
N ASP A 96 -17.36 2.52 -12.17
CA ASP A 96 -16.11 3.20 -12.46
C ASP A 96 -15.75 4.28 -11.43
N LYS A 97 -16.51 4.49 -10.35
CA LYS A 97 -16.17 5.49 -9.31
C LYS A 97 -14.87 5.14 -8.58
N GLU A 98 -14.67 3.87 -8.24
CA GLU A 98 -13.38 3.39 -7.73
C GLU A 98 -12.27 3.50 -8.78
N THR A 99 -12.58 3.16 -10.04
CA THR A 99 -11.64 3.25 -11.17
C THR A 99 -11.21 4.68 -11.43
N LYS A 100 -12.14 5.64 -11.42
CA LYS A 100 -11.90 7.08 -11.54
C LYS A 100 -11.04 7.57 -10.39
N ARG A 101 -11.37 7.21 -9.14
CA ARG A 101 -10.55 7.60 -7.97
C ARG A 101 -9.13 7.06 -8.08
N ARG A 102 -8.94 5.82 -8.55
CA ARG A 102 -7.62 5.26 -8.84
C ARG A 102 -6.91 6.00 -9.99
N LYS A 103 -7.61 6.28 -11.09
CA LYS A 103 -7.07 7.05 -12.23
C LYS A 103 -6.65 8.45 -11.80
N GLU A 104 -7.45 9.15 -11.02
CA GLU A 104 -7.13 10.45 -10.44
C GLU A 104 -5.87 10.39 -9.59
N MET A 105 -5.75 9.43 -8.67
CA MET A 105 -4.53 9.24 -7.89
C MET A 105 -3.30 8.92 -8.77
N LEU A 106 -3.45 8.08 -9.79
CA LEU A 106 -2.37 7.79 -10.74
C LEU A 106 -1.97 9.03 -11.55
N THR A 107 -2.93 9.86 -11.95
CA THR A 107 -2.63 11.12 -12.66
C THR A 107 -1.96 12.14 -11.75
N GLN A 108 -2.33 12.19 -10.47
CA GLN A 108 -1.66 13.01 -9.46
C GLN A 108 -0.22 12.52 -9.23
N TYR A 109 -0.02 11.19 -9.19
CA TYR A 109 1.31 10.59 -9.18
C TYR A 109 2.09 10.93 -10.44
N ARG A 110 1.45 10.94 -11.62
CA ARG A 110 2.07 11.33 -12.90
C ARG A 110 2.51 12.80 -12.94
N LYS A 111 1.84 13.68 -12.19
CA LYS A 111 2.17 15.10 -12.07
C LYS A 111 3.25 15.43 -11.04
N THR A 112 3.72 14.46 -10.25
CA THR A 112 4.71 14.74 -9.21
C THR A 112 6.09 15.03 -9.80
N ASN A 113 6.74 16.10 -9.34
CA ASN A 113 8.07 16.54 -9.79
C ASN A 113 9.12 15.41 -9.75
N ALA A 114 10.02 15.39 -10.73
CA ALA A 114 11.07 14.38 -10.85
C ALA A 114 11.94 14.26 -9.59
N PHE A 115 12.20 15.39 -8.91
CA PHE A 115 12.91 15.42 -7.63
C PHE A 115 12.17 14.67 -6.51
N ARG A 116 10.85 14.92 -6.35
CA ARG A 116 10.04 14.21 -5.36
C ARG A 116 10.02 12.70 -5.64
N ARG A 117 9.96 12.31 -6.90
CA ARG A 117 10.07 10.89 -7.29
C ARG A 117 11.45 10.31 -7.04
N PHE A 118 12.50 11.11 -7.22
CA PHE A 118 13.89 10.67 -7.05
C PHE A 118 14.14 10.26 -5.60
N PHE A 119 13.71 11.10 -4.66
CA PHE A 119 13.87 10.89 -3.21
C PHE A 119 12.71 10.10 -2.58
N LEU A 120 11.82 9.52 -3.39
CA LEU A 120 10.65 8.77 -2.91
C LEU A 120 9.80 9.57 -1.90
N LEU A 121 9.74 10.90 -2.05
CA LEU A 121 9.01 11.85 -1.18
C LEU A 121 7.48 11.82 -1.41
N TYR A 122 6.94 10.73 -1.93
CA TYR A 122 5.50 10.55 -2.14
C TYR A 122 4.96 9.50 -1.18
N SER A 123 3.65 9.50 -0.92
CA SER A 123 3.03 8.46 -0.10
C SER A 123 2.71 7.25 -0.98
N PRO A 124 3.32 6.07 -0.74
CA PRO A 124 2.98 4.88 -1.51
C PRO A 124 1.57 4.42 -1.15
N TYR A 125 0.77 4.06 -2.16
CA TYR A 125 -0.60 3.60 -1.98
C TYR A 125 -0.68 2.20 -1.34
N ASN A 126 0.35 1.38 -1.54
CA ASN A 126 0.38 -0.01 -1.11
C ASN A 126 1.39 -0.26 0.00
N PRO A 127 1.12 -1.25 0.87
CA PRO A 127 2.04 -1.62 1.94
C PRO A 127 3.39 -2.13 1.41
N SER A 128 3.41 -2.77 0.23
CA SER A 128 4.68 -3.15 -0.43
C SER A 128 5.51 -1.95 -0.85
N GLY A 129 4.86 -0.86 -1.29
CA GLY A 129 5.53 0.41 -1.59
C GLY A 129 6.15 1.04 -0.34
N TRP A 130 5.45 0.97 0.80
CA TRP A 130 5.98 1.39 2.10
C TRP A 130 7.24 0.62 2.48
N PHE A 131 7.25 -0.71 2.27
CA PHE A 131 8.42 -1.53 2.54
C PHE A 131 9.66 -1.06 1.76
N TYR A 132 9.52 -0.82 0.45
CA TYR A 132 10.62 -0.30 -0.36
C TYR A 132 11.05 1.12 0.03
N HIS A 133 10.11 1.98 0.47
CA HIS A 133 10.44 3.30 1.00
C HIS A 133 11.29 3.19 2.27
N THR A 134 10.89 2.34 3.21
CA THR A 134 11.64 2.15 4.45
C THR A 134 13.05 1.62 4.18
N LEU A 135 13.20 0.64 3.28
CA LEU A 135 14.52 0.14 2.88
C LEU A 135 15.37 1.22 2.20
N PHE A 136 14.78 2.04 1.33
CA PHE A 136 15.48 3.16 0.71
C PHE A 136 16.00 4.15 1.77
N TYR A 137 15.17 4.56 2.73
CA TYR A 137 15.61 5.48 3.79
C TYR A 137 16.63 4.87 4.74
N MET A 138 16.54 3.57 5.03
CA MET A 138 17.57 2.83 5.77
C MET A 138 18.94 2.88 5.08
N CYS A 139 18.98 2.91 3.73
CA CYS A 139 20.23 3.07 2.98
C CYS A 139 20.71 4.52 2.89
N VAL A 140 19.78 5.48 2.79
CA VAL A 140 20.13 6.91 2.66
C VAL A 140 20.63 7.51 3.98
N LEU A 141 20.12 7.04 5.12
CA LEU A 141 20.50 7.56 6.44
C LEU A 141 22.01 7.43 6.74
N PRO A 142 22.67 6.26 6.59
CA PRO A 142 24.11 6.16 6.80
C PRO A 142 24.93 6.99 5.81
N LEU A 143 24.43 7.20 4.58
CA LEU A 143 25.06 8.13 3.63
C LEU A 143 25.02 9.57 4.14
N LEU A 144 23.89 10.02 4.69
CA LEU A 144 23.77 11.34 5.30
C LEU A 144 24.70 11.52 6.50
N VAL A 145 24.82 10.49 7.34
CA VAL A 145 25.76 10.49 8.47
C VAL A 145 27.21 10.57 7.98
N ALA A 146 27.58 9.80 6.96
CA ALA A 146 28.92 9.83 6.39
C ALA A 146 29.25 11.20 5.77
N ILE A 147 28.31 11.80 5.02
CA ILE A 147 28.46 13.15 4.47
C ILE A 147 28.62 14.17 5.61
N GLY A 148 27.77 14.09 6.65
CA GLY A 148 27.85 14.97 7.81
C GLY A 148 29.19 14.87 8.53
N TYR A 149 29.74 13.66 8.68
CA TYR A 149 31.06 13.42 9.25
C TYR A 149 32.18 14.04 8.42
N ILE A 150 32.14 13.88 7.09
CA ILE A 150 33.12 14.50 6.17
C ILE A 150 33.09 16.02 6.30
N VAL A 151 31.89 16.62 6.31
CA VAL A 151 31.72 18.07 6.46
C VAL A 151 32.22 18.56 7.81
N TYR A 152 31.85 17.87 8.90
CA TYR A 152 32.30 18.19 10.26
C TYR A 152 33.83 18.20 10.36
N HIS A 153 34.47 17.15 9.84
CA HIS A 153 35.92 17.04 9.87
C HIS A 153 36.59 18.09 8.99
N TYR A 154 36.04 18.37 7.80
CA TYR A 154 36.53 19.42 6.92
C TYR A 154 36.52 20.80 7.61
N VAL A 155 35.44 21.11 8.34
CA VAL A 155 35.32 22.37 9.08
C VAL A 155 36.38 22.47 10.19
N GLN A 156 36.68 21.37 10.89
CA GLN A 156 37.70 21.38 11.94
C GLN A 156 39.12 21.51 11.39
N THR A 157 39.51 20.68 10.41
CA THR A 157 40.91 20.59 10.00
C THR A 157 41.28 21.54 8.88
N LYS A 158 40.29 22.10 8.15
CA LYS A 158 40.46 22.89 6.92
C LYS A 158 41.26 22.16 5.81
N ALA A 159 41.53 20.87 5.98
CA ALA A 159 42.20 20.04 5.01
C ALA A 159 41.15 19.34 4.14
N TRP A 160 41.23 19.51 2.83
CA TRP A 160 40.30 18.89 1.87
C TRP A 160 40.64 17.42 1.58
N LEU A 161 41.90 17.03 1.80
CA LEU A 161 42.42 15.67 1.63
C LEU A 161 42.44 14.95 2.99
N ILE A 162 41.28 14.44 3.39
CA ILE A 162 41.18 13.55 4.54
C ILE A 162 41.43 12.13 4.04
N GLU A 163 42.31 11.39 4.71
CA GLU A 163 42.37 9.93 4.60
C GLU A 163 41.07 9.35 5.17
N VAL A 164 40.02 9.32 4.36
CA VAL A 164 38.77 8.67 4.73
C VAL A 164 39.09 7.18 4.87
N PRO A 165 38.85 6.56 6.04
CA PRO A 165 39.10 5.14 6.20
C PRO A 165 38.36 4.35 5.13
N GLN A 166 39.06 3.43 4.46
CA GLN A 166 38.54 2.71 3.29
C GLN A 166 37.21 1.98 3.58
N GLU A 167 37.00 1.56 4.83
CA GLU A 167 35.78 0.92 5.31
C GLU A 167 34.53 1.79 5.08
N TYR A 168 34.60 3.10 5.35
CA TYR A 168 33.48 4.01 5.12
C TYR A 168 33.18 4.20 3.63
N LEU A 169 34.21 4.15 2.77
CA LEU A 169 34.03 4.20 1.33
C LEU A 169 33.29 2.97 0.81
N PHE A 170 33.64 1.76 1.29
CA PHE A 170 32.93 0.53 0.92
C PHE A 170 31.48 0.53 1.40
N ILE A 171 31.22 0.99 2.64
CA ILE A 171 29.86 1.11 3.17
C ILE A 171 29.05 2.11 2.35
N ALA A 172 29.61 3.28 2.03
CA ALA A 172 28.95 4.30 1.22
C ALA A 172 28.64 3.77 -0.19
N LEU A 173 29.60 3.09 -0.83
CA LEU A 173 29.43 2.52 -2.16
C LEU A 173 28.35 1.42 -2.16
N GLY A 174 28.35 0.55 -1.16
CA GLY A 174 27.30 -0.44 -0.94
C GLY A 174 25.92 0.20 -0.77
N ALA A 175 25.81 1.22 0.08
CA ALA A 175 24.57 1.96 0.30
C ALA A 175 24.04 2.64 -0.97
N ILE A 176 24.92 3.18 -1.82
CA ILE A 176 24.55 3.74 -3.13
C ILE A 176 24.00 2.66 -4.05
N ILE A 177 24.68 1.51 -4.16
CA ILE A 177 24.23 0.38 -4.99
C ILE A 177 22.86 -0.11 -4.53
N PHE A 178 22.68 -0.35 -3.22
CA PHE A 178 21.40 -0.78 -2.67
C PHE A 178 20.29 0.25 -2.89
N SER A 179 20.60 1.55 -2.74
CA SER A 179 19.63 2.63 -3.02
C SER A 179 19.15 2.61 -4.47
N ILE A 180 20.05 2.34 -5.42
CA ILE A 180 19.71 2.20 -6.84
C ILE A 180 18.83 0.97 -7.08
N ILE A 181 19.17 -0.17 -6.47
CA ILE A 181 18.40 -1.41 -6.59
C ILE A 181 16.98 -1.24 -6.01
N PHE A 182 16.85 -0.72 -4.79
CA PHE A 182 15.55 -0.51 -4.15
C PHE A 182 14.69 0.50 -4.89
N ARG A 183 15.30 1.55 -5.45
CA ARG A 183 14.61 2.47 -6.35
C ARG A 183 14.07 1.75 -7.59
N TRP A 184 14.85 0.85 -8.18
CA TRP A 184 14.43 0.10 -9.36
C TRP A 184 13.29 -0.87 -9.03
N LEU A 185 13.39 -1.59 -7.91
CA LEU A 185 12.33 -2.47 -7.38
C LEU A 185 11.05 -1.70 -7.05
N GLY A 186 11.16 -0.54 -6.40
CA GLY A 186 10.01 0.31 -6.09
C GLY A 186 9.29 0.79 -7.35
N ARG A 187 10.03 1.10 -8.42
CA ARG A 187 9.44 1.42 -9.74
C ARG A 187 8.77 0.20 -10.38
N GLY A 188 9.37 -0.98 -10.27
CA GLY A 188 8.79 -2.23 -10.77
C GLY A 188 7.45 -2.54 -10.10
N ALA A 189 7.40 -2.45 -8.77
CA ALA A 189 6.17 -2.65 -8.00
C ALA A 189 5.06 -1.66 -8.38
N ALA A 190 5.41 -0.41 -8.66
CA ALA A 190 4.46 0.58 -9.15
C ALA A 190 3.90 0.24 -10.55
N LYS A 191 4.75 -0.24 -11.47
CA LYS A 191 4.33 -0.64 -12.82
C LYS A 191 3.42 -1.86 -12.81
N GLU A 192 3.72 -2.86 -11.99
CA GLU A 192 2.89 -4.07 -11.91
C GLU A 192 1.44 -3.73 -11.50
N LEU A 193 1.26 -2.73 -10.64
CA LEU A 193 -0.05 -2.23 -10.26
C LEU A 193 -0.77 -1.51 -11.39
N GLU A 194 -0.06 -0.69 -12.15
CA GLU A 194 -0.62 -0.06 -13.36
C GLU A 194 -1.08 -1.13 -14.35
N GLU A 195 -0.31 -2.19 -14.54
CA GLU A 195 -0.68 -3.30 -15.43
C GLU A 195 -1.87 -4.11 -14.90
N ARG A 196 -1.90 -4.44 -13.61
CA ARG A 196 -3.05 -5.11 -12.99
C ARG A 196 -4.30 -4.25 -13.11
N ALA A 197 -4.20 -2.94 -12.87
CA ALA A 197 -5.32 -2.02 -13.04
C ALA A 197 -5.84 -2.00 -14.49
N ARG A 198 -4.95 -1.94 -15.49
CA ARG A 198 -5.35 -2.01 -16.91
C ARG A 198 -6.05 -3.33 -17.26
N LYS A 199 -5.58 -4.46 -16.72
CA LYS A 199 -6.20 -5.78 -16.96
C LYS A 199 -7.60 -5.88 -16.34
N PHE A 200 -7.85 -5.22 -15.20
CA PHE A 200 -9.19 -5.14 -14.61
C PHE A 200 -10.13 -4.29 -15.46
N ASP A 201 -9.69 -3.11 -15.94
CA ASP A 201 -10.48 -2.27 -16.87
C ASP A 201 -10.89 -3.03 -18.14
N GLN A 202 -10.00 -3.87 -18.69
CA GLN A 202 -10.33 -4.68 -19.87
C GLN A 202 -11.35 -5.79 -19.57
N LYS A 203 -11.35 -6.35 -18.35
CA LYS A 203 -12.26 -7.44 -17.96
C LYS A 203 -13.64 -6.95 -17.48
N THR A 204 -13.81 -5.68 -17.16
CA THR A 204 -15.12 -5.07 -16.82
C THR A 204 -15.84 -4.48 -18.02
N LEU A 205 -15.19 -4.46 -19.20
CA LEU A 205 -15.78 -4.06 -20.48
C LEU A 205 -16.47 -5.17 -21.33
N PRO A 206 -16.77 -6.40 -20.88
CA PRO A 206 -17.46 -7.34 -21.75
C PRO A 206 -18.96 -7.01 -21.74
N LEU A 207 -19.55 -6.95 -22.95
CA LEU A 207 -20.99 -7.08 -23.26
C LEU A 207 -21.85 -5.83 -23.43
N ARG A 208 -21.32 -4.60 -23.62
CA ARG A 208 -22.16 -3.50 -24.13
C ARG A 208 -22.30 -3.46 -25.66
N GLY A 209 -21.69 -4.41 -26.38
CA GLY A 209 -21.65 -4.44 -27.85
C GLY A 209 -22.41 -5.59 -28.54
N MET A 210 -23.18 -6.42 -27.81
CA MET A 210 -23.90 -7.57 -28.39
C MET A 210 -25.44 -7.45 -28.27
N SER A 211 -25.97 -6.23 -28.28
CA SER A 211 -27.41 -5.99 -28.44
C SER A 211 -27.60 -5.07 -29.63
N ASN A 212 -27.70 -5.66 -30.82
CA ASN A 212 -28.40 -5.16 -32.03
C ASN A 212 -27.93 -6.01 -33.23
N ALA A 213 -28.43 -7.24 -33.30
CA ALA A 213 -28.54 -8.04 -34.52
C ALA A 213 -29.89 -8.76 -34.46
#